data_AF-A0AAU9CU47-F1
#
_entry.id   AF-A0AAU9CU47-F1
#
_cell.length_a   1.000
_cell.length_b   1.000
_cell.length_c   1.000
_cell.angle_alpha   90.00
_cell.angle_beta   90.00
_cell.angle_gamma   90.00
#
_symmetry.space_group_name_H-M   'P 1'
#
loop_
_entity.id
_entity.type
_entity.pdbx_description
1 polymer ?
#
loop_
_entity_poly.entity_id
_entity_poly.type
_entity_poly.pdbx_seq_one_letter_code
_entity_poly.pdbx_strand_id
1 'polypeptide(L)'
;MMTRPTFSILIMLLMASLAAQAQDANKVNLIGTWENQEQKVTYEFKPDSSVIFSVGSQSAFINSFTVDYTKFPFWVDFVMKHGPRQMILPGLLKVLDEDTIQIEQFHSSPNHPVSFSEKGFHILNRKKPSKHK
;
A
#
# COMPACT_ATOMS: atom_id res chain seq x y z
N MET A 1 49.65 -12.02 18.03
CA MET A 1 48.51 -11.24 18.54
C MET A 1 47.32 -11.55 17.64
N MET A 2 46.51 -12.54 18.03
CA MET A 2 45.52 -13.20 17.17
C MET A 2 44.16 -12.56 17.49
N THR A 3 43.69 -11.66 16.64
CA THR A 3 42.35 -11.06 16.77
C THR A 3 41.33 -12.18 16.61
N ARG A 4 40.51 -12.42 17.63
CA ARG A 4 39.44 -13.43 17.62
C ARG A 4 38.34 -12.96 16.65
N PRO A 5 38.21 -13.53 15.43
CA PRO A 5 37.26 -13.03 14.43
C PRO A 5 35.81 -13.47 14.73
N THR A 6 35.59 -14.33 15.71
CA THR A 6 34.29 -14.93 16.03
C THR A 6 33.29 -13.95 16.61
N PHE A 7 33.75 -12.93 17.35
CA PHE A 7 32.87 -11.94 17.99
C PHE A 7 32.28 -10.95 16.97
N SER A 8 33.05 -10.56 15.96
CA SER A 8 32.60 -9.63 14.91
C SER A 8 31.55 -10.25 13.97
N ILE A 9 31.67 -11.55 13.67
CA ILE A 9 30.69 -12.27 12.85
C ILE A 9 29.34 -12.37 13.56
N LEU A 10 29.35 -12.62 14.88
CA LEU A 10 28.13 -12.69 15.69
C LEU A 10 27.37 -11.35 15.72
N ILE A 11 28.10 -10.23 15.80
CA ILE A 11 27.51 -8.88 15.77
C ILE A 11 26.89 -8.56 14.40
N MET A 12 27.55 -8.93 13.29
CA MET A 12 26.97 -8.74 11.95
C MET A 12 25.69 -9.56 11.75
N LEU A 13 25.65 -10.80 12.23
CA LEU A 13 24.45 -11.65 12.17
C LEU A 13 23.29 -11.07 12.99
N LEU A 14 23.57 -10.51 14.17
CA LEU A 14 22.56 -9.87 15.01
C LEU A 14 21.98 -8.61 14.33
N MET A 15 22.83 -7.77 13.74
CA MET A 15 22.42 -6.55 13.02
C MET A 15 21.58 -6.88 11.77
N ALA A 16 21.92 -7.94 11.03
CA ALA A 16 21.13 -8.38 9.88
C ALA A 16 19.72 -8.85 10.26
N SER A 17 19.56 -9.52 11.42
CA SER A 17 18.25 -9.98 11.90
C SER A 17 17.32 -8.84 12.31
N LEU A 18 17.86 -7.76 12.89
CA LEU A 18 17.11 -6.55 13.26
C LEU A 18 16.65 -5.77 12.02
N ALA A 19 17.49 -5.69 10.98
CA ALA A 19 17.15 -5.04 9.73
C ALA A 19 16.03 -5.77 8.97
N ALA A 20 16.00 -7.10 9.01
CA ALA A 20 14.94 -7.90 8.36
C ALA A 20 13.56 -7.69 9.02
N GLN A 21 13.49 -7.61 10.37
CA GLN A 21 12.22 -7.39 11.08
C GLN A 21 11.66 -5.98 10.85
N ALA A 22 12.53 -4.97 10.70
CA ALA A 22 12.10 -3.61 10.38
C ALA A 22 11.45 -3.48 8.99
N GLN A 23 11.83 -4.34 8.03
CA GLN A 23 11.27 -4.30 6.68
C GLN A 23 9.84 -4.89 6.61
N ASP A 24 9.50 -5.83 7.48
CA ASP A 24 8.12 -6.36 7.59
C ASP A 24 7.19 -5.47 8.42
N ALA A 25 7.73 -4.69 9.36
CA ALA A 25 6.94 -3.84 10.27
C ALA A 25 6.09 -2.77 9.55
N ASN A 26 6.47 -2.37 8.32
CA ASN A 26 5.72 -1.37 7.55
C ASN A 26 4.72 -1.98 6.54
N LYS A 27 4.59 -3.32 6.49
CA LYS A 27 3.59 -3.97 5.63
C LYS A 27 2.22 -3.93 6.31
N VAL A 28 1.30 -3.13 5.77
CA VAL A 28 -0.10 -3.14 6.21
C VAL A 28 -0.87 -4.23 5.47
N ASN A 29 -1.73 -4.96 6.20
CA ASN A 29 -2.74 -5.79 5.58
C ASN A 29 -3.85 -4.89 4.97
N LEU A 30 -3.81 -4.69 3.65
CA LEU A 30 -4.78 -3.83 2.96
C LEU A 30 -6.17 -4.45 2.86
N ILE A 31 -6.34 -5.75 3.05
CA ILE A 31 -7.63 -6.42 2.88
C ILE A 31 -8.70 -5.80 3.78
N GLY A 32 -9.87 -5.55 3.21
CA GLY A 32 -11.01 -4.89 3.85
C GLY A 32 -11.38 -3.56 3.21
N THR A 33 -12.29 -2.85 3.87
CA THR A 33 -12.80 -1.56 3.39
C THR A 33 -12.07 -0.40 4.08
N TRP A 34 -11.64 0.57 3.28
CA TRP A 34 -11.02 1.81 3.71
C TRP A 34 -11.81 2.98 3.16
N GLU A 35 -12.12 3.97 3.99
CA GLU A 35 -12.99 5.07 3.59
C GLU A 35 -12.50 6.43 4.06
N ASN A 36 -12.75 7.45 3.24
CA ASN A 36 -12.77 8.84 3.66
C ASN A 36 -14.23 9.30 3.60
N GLN A 37 -14.85 9.48 4.77
CA GLN A 37 -16.26 9.83 4.87
C GLN A 37 -16.56 11.24 4.34
N GLU A 38 -15.64 12.19 4.52
CA GLU A 38 -15.79 13.58 4.09
C GLU A 38 -15.79 13.68 2.56
N GLN A 39 -14.85 13.00 1.91
CA GLN A 39 -14.69 12.97 0.46
C GLN A 39 -15.58 11.91 -0.21
N LYS A 40 -16.31 11.10 0.57
CA LYS A 40 -17.12 9.96 0.10
C LYS A 40 -16.32 9.01 -0.81
N VAL A 41 -15.07 8.75 -0.42
CA VAL A 41 -14.16 7.85 -1.13
C VAL A 41 -14.09 6.53 -0.39
N THR A 42 -14.13 5.41 -1.12
CA THR A 42 -14.00 4.08 -0.54
C THR A 42 -13.14 3.18 -1.41
N TYR A 43 -12.30 2.39 -0.78
CA TYR A 43 -11.51 1.32 -1.37
C TYR A 43 -11.82 0.03 -0.64
N GLU A 44 -12.34 -0.97 -1.34
CA GLU A 44 -12.54 -2.32 -0.81
C GLU A 44 -11.51 -3.25 -1.45
N PHE A 45 -10.43 -3.54 -0.72
CA PHE A 45 -9.41 -4.48 -1.16
C PHE A 45 -9.83 -5.90 -0.79
N LYS A 46 -9.91 -6.78 -1.79
CA LYS A 46 -10.40 -8.15 -1.63
C LYS A 46 -9.25 -9.17 -1.56
N PRO A 47 -9.49 -10.35 -0.94
CA PRO A 47 -8.47 -11.39 -0.81
C PRO A 47 -7.90 -11.91 -2.15
N ASP A 48 -8.66 -11.78 -3.25
CA ASP A 48 -8.24 -12.12 -4.61
C ASP A 48 -7.43 -11.01 -5.30
N SER A 49 -6.98 -10.02 -4.52
CA SER A 49 -6.29 -8.82 -4.99
C SER A 49 -7.12 -7.88 -5.85
N SER A 50 -8.43 -8.09 -6.03
CA SER A 50 -9.27 -7.10 -6.69
C SER A 50 -9.60 -5.92 -5.77
N VAL A 51 -9.96 -4.77 -6.34
CA VAL A 51 -10.37 -3.58 -5.57
C VAL A 51 -11.65 -3.01 -6.14
N ILE A 52 -12.60 -2.66 -5.27
CA ILE A 52 -13.70 -1.77 -5.63
C ILE A 52 -13.34 -0.37 -5.14
N PHE A 53 -13.16 0.54 -6.08
CA PHE A 53 -12.95 1.96 -5.80
C PHE A 53 -14.26 2.71 -6.03
N SER A 54 -14.69 3.52 -5.07
CA SER A 54 -15.93 4.29 -5.16
C SER A 54 -15.70 5.74 -4.77
N VAL A 55 -16.31 6.66 -5.51
CA VAL A 55 -16.35 8.10 -5.21
C VAL A 55 -17.80 8.57 -5.36
N GLY A 56 -18.42 8.91 -4.23
CA GLY A 56 -19.84 9.24 -4.20
C GLY A 56 -20.70 8.07 -4.67
N SER A 57 -21.39 8.23 -5.80
CA SER A 57 -22.24 7.18 -6.41
C SER A 57 -21.55 6.41 -7.54
N GLN A 58 -20.34 6.81 -7.94
CA GLN A 58 -19.59 6.14 -9.00
C GLN A 58 -18.68 5.08 -8.41
N SER A 59 -18.53 3.95 -9.11
CA SER A 59 -17.62 2.87 -8.71
C SER A 59 -16.88 2.30 -9.91
N ALA A 60 -15.62 1.95 -9.69
CA ALA A 60 -14.75 1.28 -10.64
C ALA A 60 -14.25 -0.04 -10.05
N PHE A 61 -14.21 -1.08 -10.88
CA PHE A 61 -13.62 -2.36 -10.52
C PHE A 61 -12.19 -2.44 -11.04
N ILE A 62 -11.25 -2.65 -10.13
CA ILE A 62 -9.85 -2.88 -10.43
C ILE A 62 -9.61 -4.38 -10.29
N ASN A 63 -9.15 -5.02 -11.37
CA ASN A 63 -9.01 -6.47 -11.44
C ASN A 63 -7.93 -7.02 -10.50
N SER A 64 -6.84 -6.27 -10.33
CA SER A 64 -5.78 -6.63 -9.40
C SER A 64 -5.00 -5.40 -8.93
N PHE A 65 -4.45 -5.43 -7.73
CA PHE A 65 -3.42 -4.47 -7.29
C PHE A 65 -2.11 -5.17 -6.90
N THR A 66 -0.99 -4.46 -6.94
CA THR A 66 0.31 -4.94 -6.44
C THR A 66 1.01 -3.81 -5.70
N VAL A 67 1.67 -4.09 -4.58
CA VAL A 67 2.39 -3.09 -3.78
C VAL A 67 3.87 -3.44 -3.73
N ASP A 68 4.73 -2.50 -4.10
CA ASP A 68 6.18 -2.59 -3.91
C ASP A 68 6.57 -1.90 -2.59
N TYR A 69 6.73 -2.73 -1.56
CA TYR A 69 7.15 -2.31 -0.22
C TYR A 69 8.64 -1.94 -0.12
N THR A 70 9.42 -2.06 -1.21
CA THR A 70 10.84 -1.65 -1.24
C THR A 70 11.02 -0.16 -1.53
N LYS A 71 9.95 0.55 -1.90
CA LYS A 71 9.93 1.99 -2.20
C LYS A 71 9.34 2.78 -1.03
N PHE A 72 9.62 4.08 -0.97
CA PHE A 72 8.95 4.97 0.00
C PHE A 72 8.64 6.34 -0.62
N PRO A 73 7.37 6.79 -0.64
CA PRO A 73 6.14 6.02 -0.36
C PRO A 73 6.05 4.72 -1.18
N PHE A 74 5.29 3.74 -0.70
CA PHE A 74 5.14 2.47 -1.41
C PHE A 74 4.50 2.71 -2.77
N TRP A 75 5.05 2.07 -3.81
CA TRP A 75 4.40 2.07 -5.12
C TRP A 75 3.25 1.07 -5.09
N VAL A 76 2.11 1.45 -5.63
CA VAL A 76 0.97 0.57 -5.83
C VAL A 76 0.53 0.65 -7.29
N ASP A 77 0.39 -0.49 -7.96
CA ASP A 77 -0.12 -0.58 -9.33
C ASP A 77 -1.52 -1.15 -9.31
N PHE A 78 -2.48 -0.41 -9.87
CA PHE A 78 -3.86 -0.85 -10.06
C PHE A 78 -4.06 -1.27 -11.51
N VAL A 79 -4.42 -2.54 -11.71
CA VAL A 79 -4.62 -3.11 -13.04
C VAL A 79 -6.09 -3.19 -13.36
N MET A 80 -6.51 -2.49 -14.41
CA MET A 80 -7.86 -2.56 -14.96
C MET A 80 -7.82 -3.28 -16.31
N LYS A 81 -8.75 -4.21 -16.52
CA LYS A 81 -8.90 -4.98 -17.75
C LYS A 81 -10.22 -4.65 -18.41
N HIS A 82 -10.16 -4.25 -19.68
CA HIS A 82 -11.32 -4.05 -20.55
C HIS A 82 -11.15 -4.90 -21.81
N GLY A 83 -11.70 -6.11 -21.77
CA GLY A 83 -11.52 -7.12 -22.81
C GLY A 83 -10.03 -7.48 -22.99
N PRO A 84 -9.44 -7.37 -24.19
CA PRO A 84 -8.04 -7.67 -24.42
C PRO A 84 -7.08 -6.56 -23.95
N ARG A 85 -7.60 -5.39 -23.56
CA ARG A 85 -6.77 -4.25 -23.15
C ARG A 85 -6.57 -4.25 -21.64
N GLN A 86 -5.34 -3.96 -21.23
CA GLN A 86 -4.95 -3.75 -19.85
C GLN A 86 -4.47 -2.30 -19.68
N MET A 87 -4.93 -1.65 -18.63
CA MET A 87 -4.46 -0.35 -18.17
C MET A 87 -3.86 -0.51 -16.78
N ILE A 88 -2.72 0.13 -16.55
CA ILE A 88 -2.08 0.20 -15.25
C ILE A 88 -2.19 1.65 -14.77
N LEU A 89 -2.80 1.85 -13.62
CA LEU A 89 -2.80 3.13 -12.92
C LEU A 89 -1.75 3.05 -11.80
N PRO A 90 -0.62 3.76 -11.94
CA PRO A 90 0.35 3.84 -10.88
C PRO A 90 -0.21 4.67 -9.72
N GLY A 91 0.24 4.37 -8.52
CA GLY A 91 -0.23 4.99 -7.30
C GLY A 91 0.85 5.01 -6.23
N LEU A 92 0.62 5.85 -5.23
CA LEU A 92 1.43 5.88 -4.02
C LEU A 92 0.58 5.48 -2.82
N LEU A 93 1.19 4.73 -1.92
CA LEU A 93 0.62 4.29 -0.66
C LEU A 93 1.58 4.61 0.47
N LYS A 94 1.07 5.22 1.54
CA LYS A 94 1.80 5.42 2.78
C LYS A 94 0.95 4.94 3.93
N VAL A 95 1.51 4.06 4.75
CA VAL A 95 0.90 3.62 6.00
C VAL A 95 1.18 4.70 7.05
N LEU A 96 0.12 5.27 7.62
CA LEU A 96 0.25 6.26 8.70
C LEU A 96 0.17 5.55 10.06
N ASP A 97 -0.73 4.57 10.18
CA ASP A 97 -0.85 3.62 11.28
C ASP A 97 -1.60 2.35 10.82
N GLU A 98 -1.95 1.44 11.74
CA GLU A 98 -2.61 0.15 11.43
C GLU A 98 -4.00 0.31 10.77
N ASP A 99 -4.69 1.41 11.07
CA ASP A 99 -6.06 1.72 10.67
C ASP A 99 -6.13 2.93 9.72
N THR A 100 -5.01 3.60 9.41
CA THR A 100 -4.97 4.80 8.57
C THR A 100 -3.92 4.71 7.47
N ILE A 101 -4.34 4.93 6.23
CA ILE A 101 -3.45 5.00 5.06
C ILE A 101 -3.64 6.33 4.30
N GLN A 102 -2.59 6.77 3.64
CA GLN A 102 -2.63 7.81 2.62
C GLN A 102 -2.42 7.16 1.26
N ILE A 103 -3.29 7.46 0.30
CA ILE A 103 -3.27 6.84 -1.04
C ILE A 103 -3.56 7.86 -2.13
N GLU A 104 -2.91 7.72 -3.28
CA GLU A 104 -3.17 8.54 -4.47
C GLU A 104 -3.01 7.69 -5.72
N GLN A 105 -3.94 7.84 -6.66
CA GLN A 105 -3.87 7.27 -8.00
C GLN A 105 -3.42 8.34 -8.99
N PHE A 106 -2.56 7.96 -9.91
CA PHE A 106 -2.04 8.85 -10.95
C PHE A 106 -2.50 8.37 -12.32
N HIS A 107 -2.47 9.28 -13.28
CA HIS A 107 -2.66 8.93 -14.69
C HIS A 107 -1.57 7.95 -15.13
N SER A 108 -1.92 7.07 -16.08
CA SER A 108 -0.97 6.12 -16.66
C SER A 108 0.28 6.86 -17.19
N SER A 109 1.43 6.48 -16.67
CA SER A 109 2.74 7.07 -16.98
C SER A 109 3.78 5.94 -17.05
N PRO A 110 4.82 6.04 -17.90
CA PRO A 110 5.90 5.06 -17.95
C PRO A 110 6.71 5.04 -16.64
N ASN A 111 6.71 6.13 -15.88
CA ASN A 111 7.41 6.25 -14.61
C ASN A 111 6.43 6.33 -13.46
N HIS A 112 6.76 5.64 -12.36
CA HIS A 112 6.05 5.79 -11.10
C HIS A 112 6.28 7.19 -10.50
N PRO A 113 5.25 7.80 -9.92
CA PRO A 113 5.41 9.01 -9.11
C PRO A 113 6.35 8.75 -7.92
N VAL A 114 7.02 9.80 -7.46
CA VAL A 114 7.97 9.73 -6.32
C VAL A 114 7.45 10.44 -5.07
N SER A 115 6.39 11.23 -5.21
CA SER A 115 5.77 12.00 -4.13
C SER A 115 4.27 12.14 -4.37
N PHE A 116 3.50 12.25 -3.29
CA PHE A 116 2.10 12.65 -3.35
C PHE A 116 1.99 14.07 -3.91
N SER A 117 0.87 14.37 -4.59
CA SER A 117 0.55 15.74 -4.96
C SER A 117 0.05 16.53 -3.74
N GLU A 118 -0.09 17.84 -3.86
CA GLU A 118 -0.55 18.69 -2.75
C GLU A 118 -2.01 18.41 -2.34
N LYS A 119 -2.86 17.95 -3.28
CA LYS A 119 -4.31 17.85 -3.09
C LYS A 119 -4.97 16.59 -3.69
N GLY A 120 -4.22 15.73 -4.38
CA GLY A 120 -4.75 14.56 -5.09
C GLY A 120 -4.82 13.30 -4.24
N PHE A 121 -4.22 13.29 -3.04
CA PHE A 121 -4.26 12.13 -2.16
C PHE A 121 -5.52 12.08 -1.29
N HIS A 122 -5.83 10.88 -0.82
CA HIS A 122 -6.85 10.61 0.17
C HIS A 122 -6.21 10.03 1.43
N ILE A 123 -6.65 10.51 2.59
CA ILE A 123 -6.41 9.82 3.86
C ILE A 123 -7.63 8.94 4.12
N LEU A 124 -7.42 7.64 4.15
CA LEU A 124 -8.47 6.64 4.34
C LEU A 124 -8.31 5.97 5.70
N ASN A 125 -9.43 5.76 6.37
CA ASN A 125 -9.50 5.02 7.61
C ASN A 125 -10.11 3.64 7.36
N ARG A 126 -9.60 2.61 8.03
CA ARG A 126 -10.18 1.27 7.97
C ARG A 126 -11.58 1.30 8.55
N LYS A 127 -12.55 0.83 7.76
CA LYS A 127 -13.92 0.66 8.22
C LYS A 127 -13.97 -0.52 9.19
N LYS A 128 -14.26 -0.22 10.46
CA LYS A 128 -14.46 -1.26 11.47
C LYS A 128 -15.80 -1.95 11.19
N PRO A 129 -15.87 -3.29 11.30
CA PRO A 129 -17.15 -3.99 11.18
C PRO A 129 -18.12 -3.41 12.22
N SER A 130 -19.30 -3.00 11.75
CA SER A 130 -20.37 -2.56 12.65
C SER A 130 -20.67 -3.71 13.59
N LYS A 131 -20.39 -3.53 14.88
CA LYS A 131 -20.89 -4.45 15.91
C LYS A 131 -22.40 -4.26 15.94
N HIS A 132 -23.12 -5.04 15.14
CA HIS A 132 -24.56 -5.15 15.30
C HIS A 132 -24.84 -5.65 16.72
N LYS A 133 -25.44 -4.76 17.52
CA LYS A 133 -26.11 -5.09 18.78
C LYS A 133 -27.47 -5.73 18.48
#